data_AF-A0A352VH79-F1
#
_entry.id   AF-A0A352VH79-F1
#
_cell.length_a   1.000
_cell.length_b   1.000
_cell.length_c   1.000
_cell.angle_alpha   90.00
_cell.angle_beta   90.00
_cell.angle_gamma   90.00
#
_symmetry.space_group_name_H-M   'P 1'
#
loop_
_entity.id
_entity.type
_entity.pdbx_description
1 polymer ?
#
loop_
_entity_poly.entity_id
_entity_poly.type
_entity_poly.pdbx_seq_one_letter_code
_entity_poly.pdbx_strand_id
1 'polypeptide(L)'
;GDPDQSIYAWRGADIRNILDFEVAFPGALVVALEVNYRSSERILDAANAVIVENVNRPDKTLRTDRTGGEKITLVETFDESDEARWIVGEIETRIRETPGLSYNGCAVLYRT
;
A
#
# COMPACT_ATOMS: atom_id res chain seq x y z
N GLY A 1 -1.73 -14.08 7.61
CA GLY A 1 -2.33 -13.07 6.71
C GLY A 1 -2.01 -11.69 7.22
N ASP A 2 -2.63 -10.64 6.67
CA ASP A 2 -2.49 -9.27 7.17
C ASP A 2 -3.88 -8.66 7.40
N PRO A 3 -4.29 -8.37 8.66
CA PRO A 3 -5.60 -7.80 8.94
C PRO A 3 -5.80 -6.43 8.25
N ASP A 4 -4.72 -5.65 8.09
CA ASP A 4 -4.75 -4.33 7.43
C ASP A 4 -5.06 -4.41 5.93
N GLN A 5 -4.97 -5.60 5.32
CA GLN A 5 -5.20 -5.82 3.89
C GLN A 5 -6.50 -6.57 3.60
N SER A 6 -7.40 -6.68 4.58
CA SER A 6 -8.69 -7.35 4.42
C SER A 6 -9.72 -6.46 3.69
N ILE A 7 -9.71 -6.50 2.36
CA ILE A 7 -10.59 -5.66 1.50
C ILE A 7 -11.84 -6.36 0.94
N TYR A 8 -12.07 -7.63 1.30
CA TYR A 8 -13.16 -8.46 0.74
C TYR A 8 -14.36 -8.68 1.69
N ALA A 9 -14.56 -7.80 2.67
CA ALA A 9 -15.67 -7.91 3.63
C ALA A 9 -17.04 -8.02 2.95
N TRP A 10 -17.24 -7.30 1.83
CA TRP A 10 -18.46 -7.35 1.02
C TRP A 10 -18.74 -8.73 0.37
N ARG A 11 -17.73 -9.61 0.30
CA ARG A 11 -17.87 -11.02 -0.14
C ARG A 11 -17.96 -12.00 1.02
N GLY A 12 -18.15 -11.52 2.25
CA GLY A 12 -18.24 -12.35 3.44
C GLY A 12 -16.89 -12.71 4.06
N ALA A 13 -15.80 -12.01 3.72
CA ALA A 13 -14.55 -12.16 4.45
C ALA A 13 -14.72 -11.60 5.88
N ASP A 14 -14.36 -12.40 6.88
CA ASP A 14 -14.43 -12.02 8.28
C ASP A 14 -13.02 -11.83 8.84
N ILE A 15 -12.70 -10.61 9.27
CA ILE A 15 -11.40 -10.25 9.85
C ILE A 15 -11.15 -10.98 11.18
N ARG A 16 -12.20 -11.43 11.88
CA ARG A 16 -12.07 -12.20 13.12
C ARG A 16 -11.32 -13.51 12.93
N ASN A 17 -11.37 -14.09 11.73
CA ASN A 17 -10.63 -15.33 11.42
C ASN A 17 -9.13 -15.21 11.67
N ILE A 18 -8.54 -14.02 11.49
CA ILE A 18 -7.12 -13.79 11.79
C ILE A 18 -6.91 -13.24 13.21
N LEU A 19 -7.82 -12.41 13.71
CA LEU A 19 -7.71 -11.82 15.05
C LEU A 19 -7.89 -12.86 16.16
N ASP A 20 -8.79 -13.82 15.97
CA ASP A 20 -9.13 -14.85 16.96
C ASP A 20 -8.30 -16.13 16.78
N PHE A 21 -7.27 -16.11 15.93
CA PHE A 21 -6.48 -17.30 15.60
C PHE A 21 -5.83 -17.95 16.83
N GLU A 22 -5.25 -17.14 17.72
CA GLU A 22 -4.62 -17.62 18.96
C GLU A 22 -5.63 -18.20 19.96
N VAL A 23 -6.88 -17.72 19.91
CA VAL A 23 -7.98 -18.25 20.73
C VAL A 23 -8.46 -19.59 20.18
N ALA A 24 -8.59 -19.70 18.86
CA ALA A 24 -9.01 -20.92 18.19
C ALA A 24 -7.96 -22.04 18.27
N PHE A 25 -6.67 -21.68 18.31
CA PHE A 25 -5.56 -22.62 18.36
C PHE A 25 -4.58 -22.28 19.50
N PRO A 26 -4.93 -22.63 20.76
CA PRO A 26 -4.06 -22.39 21.89
C PRO A 26 -2.69 -23.06 21.72
N GLY A 27 -1.62 -22.32 21.93
CA GLY A 27 -0.24 -22.79 21.78
C GLY A 27 0.33 -22.67 20.35
N ALA A 28 -0.40 -22.04 19.43
CA ALA A 28 0.15 -21.67 18.12
C ALA A 28 1.31 -20.68 18.27
N LEU A 29 2.38 -20.88 17.47
CA LEU A 29 3.47 -19.92 17.36
C LEU A 29 3.07 -18.81 16.39
N VAL A 30 3.06 -17.57 16.87
CA VAL A 30 2.86 -16.38 16.03
C VAL A 30 4.22 -15.79 15.65
N VAL A 31 4.41 -15.55 14.35
CA VAL A 31 5.61 -14.91 13.82
C VAL A 31 5.20 -13.66 13.04
N ALA A 32 5.56 -12.49 13.54
CA ALA A 32 5.32 -11.21 12.87
C ALA A 32 6.45 -10.88 11.89
N LEU A 33 6.09 -10.55 10.65
CA LEU A 33 7.03 -10.09 9.63
C LEU A 33 6.84 -8.59 9.43
N GLU A 34 7.72 -7.79 10.06
CA GLU A 34 7.61 -6.33 10.10
C GLU A 34 8.53 -5.62 9.12
N VAL A 35 9.47 -6.35 8.50
CA VAL A 35 10.41 -5.78 7.54
C VAL A 35 9.83 -5.84 6.12
N ASN A 36 9.61 -4.67 5.53
CA ASN A 36 9.16 -4.49 4.17
C ASN A 36 10.36 -4.36 3.22
N TYR A 37 10.46 -5.28 2.27
CA TYR A 37 11.54 -5.28 1.27
C TYR A 37 11.13 -4.68 -0.09
N ARG A 38 9.86 -4.29 -0.25
CA ARG A 38 9.28 -3.82 -1.52
C ARG A 38 9.42 -2.31 -1.66
N SER A 39 8.96 -1.57 -0.66
CA SER A 39 8.73 -0.13 -0.72
C SER A 39 9.89 0.65 -0.11
N SER A 40 10.12 1.86 -0.61
CA SER A 40 11.02 2.82 0.04
C SER A 40 10.41 3.36 1.33
N GLU A 41 11.27 3.93 2.19
CA GLU A 41 10.91 4.59 3.44
C GLU A 41 9.75 5.58 3.26
N ARG A 42 9.84 6.51 2.29
CA ARG A 42 8.75 7.49 2.07
C ARG A 42 7.38 6.89 1.75
N ILE A 43 7.34 5.79 1.00
CA ILE A 43 6.08 5.09 0.69
C ILE A 43 5.55 4.38 1.93
N LEU A 44 6.45 3.76 2.69
CA LEU A 44 6.08 3.00 3.88
C LEU A 44 5.61 3.91 5.01
N ASP A 45 6.24 5.06 5.19
CA ASP A 45 5.85 6.08 6.17
C ASP A 45 4.45 6.60 5.90
N ALA A 46 4.14 6.92 4.64
CA ALA A 46 2.80 7.35 4.26
C ALA A 46 1.75 6.26 4.49
N ALA A 47 2.07 5.00 4.16
CA ALA A 47 1.17 3.87 4.42
C ALA A 47 0.91 3.67 5.92
N ASN A 48 1.96 3.73 6.75
CA ASN A 48 1.86 3.63 8.21
C ASN A 48 1.04 4.80 8.81
N ALA A 49 1.22 6.02 8.28
CA ALA A 49 0.49 7.20 8.74
C ALA A 49 -1.00 7.16 8.39
N VAL A 50 -1.39 6.52 7.28
CA VAL A 50 -2.81 6.36 6.92
C VAL A 50 -3.46 5.23 7.72
N ILE A 51 -2.76 4.09 7.92
CA ILE A 51 -3.36 2.90 8.54
C ILE A 51 -3.60 3.04 10.04
N VAL A 52 -2.86 3.92 10.74
CA VAL A 52 -2.99 4.12 12.20
C VAL A 52 -4.36 4.66 12.61
N GLU A 53 -5.08 5.33 11.70
CA GLU A 53 -6.41 5.89 11.94
C GLU A 53 -7.52 4.81 11.98
N ASN A 54 -7.21 3.55 11.62
CA ASN A 54 -8.20 2.47 11.66
C ASN A 54 -8.50 2.01 13.09
N VAL A 55 -9.81 1.90 13.41
CA VAL A 55 -10.30 1.38 14.69
C VAL A 55 -10.20 -0.16 14.72
N ASN A 56 -9.90 -0.73 15.89
CA ASN A 56 -9.77 -2.19 16.13
C ASN A 56 -8.64 -2.86 15.34
N ARG A 57 -7.55 -2.12 15.12
CA ARG A 57 -6.34 -2.60 14.46
C ARG A 57 -5.36 -3.20 15.48
N PRO A 58 -4.77 -4.39 15.24
CA PRO A 58 -3.62 -4.85 16.01
C PRO A 58 -2.44 -3.90 15.86
N ASP A 59 -1.75 -3.61 16.97
CA ASP A 59 -0.57 -2.75 16.90
C ASP A 59 0.54 -3.43 16.10
N LYS A 60 0.95 -2.78 15.02
CA LYS A 60 1.92 -3.26 14.05
C LYS A 60 2.47 -2.06 13.30
N THR A 61 3.79 -1.96 13.20
CA THR A 61 4.44 -0.94 12.37
C THR A 61 5.40 -1.63 11.41
N LEU A 62 5.26 -1.34 10.11
CA LEU A 62 6.20 -1.85 9.12
C LEU A 62 7.44 -0.95 9.05
N ARG A 63 8.62 -1.56 8.92
CA ARG A 63 9.92 -0.88 8.76
C ARG A 63 10.63 -1.36 7.49
N THR A 64 11.55 -0.57 6.94
CA THR A 64 12.31 -0.92 5.73
C THR A 64 13.75 -0.44 5.84
N ASP A 65 14.67 -1.22 5.26
CA ASP A 65 16.08 -0.82 5.11
C ASP A 65 16.30 0.03 3.84
N ARG A 66 15.27 0.22 3.01
CA ARG A 66 15.30 1.02 1.77
C ARG A 66 15.07 2.50 2.10
N THR A 67 16.09 3.17 2.61
CA THR A 67 16.03 4.57 3.06
C THR A 67 15.74 5.55 1.92
N GLY A 68 15.05 6.65 2.24
CA GLY A 68 14.68 7.70 1.28
C GLY A 68 13.59 7.30 0.29
N GLY A 69 13.86 7.52 -1.00
CA GLY A 69 12.88 7.45 -2.09
C GLY A 69 12.35 8.82 -2.50
N GLU A 70 11.54 8.87 -3.54
CA GLU A 70 10.95 10.10 -4.05
C GLU A 70 9.76 10.58 -3.21
N LYS A 71 9.45 11.87 -3.28
CA LYS A 71 8.27 12.40 -2.59
C LYS A 71 7.02 11.88 -3.29
N ILE A 72 5.98 11.58 -2.50
CA ILE A 72 4.66 11.28 -3.04
C ILE A 72 4.08 12.58 -3.59
N THR A 73 3.66 12.54 -4.85
CA THR A 73 3.04 13.68 -5.54
C THR A 73 1.52 13.57 -5.41
N LEU A 74 0.88 14.65 -4.99
CA LEU A 74 -0.58 14.83 -5.05
C LEU A 74 -0.86 15.92 -6.09
N VAL A 75 -1.78 15.63 -7.02
CA VAL A 75 -2.20 16.58 -8.05
C VAL A 75 -3.72 16.67 -8.03
N GLU A 76 -4.22 17.90 -8.11
CA GLU A 76 -5.63 18.22 -8.35
C GLU A 76 -5.77 18.64 -9.81
N THR A 77 -6.71 18.01 -10.52
CA THR A 77 -7.00 18.29 -11.94
C THR A 77 -8.41 18.83 -12.09
N PHE A 78 -8.67 19.50 -13.22
CA PHE A 78 -9.96 20.17 -13.43
C PHE A 78 -11.13 19.20 -13.65
N ASP A 79 -10.89 18.14 -14.42
CA ASP A 79 -11.87 17.12 -14.79
C ASP A 79 -11.16 15.77 -15.05
N GLU A 80 -11.94 14.73 -15.37
CA GLU A 80 -11.42 13.38 -15.64
C GLU A 80 -10.55 13.32 -16.91
N SER A 81 -10.81 14.18 -17.89
CA SER A 81 -10.01 14.24 -19.13
C SER A 81 -8.66 14.91 -18.88
N ASP A 82 -8.61 15.87 -17.97
CA ASP A 82 -7.40 16.52 -17.50
C ASP A 82 -6.56 15.58 -16.63
N GLU A 83 -7.19 14.83 -15.73
CA GLU A 83 -6.52 13.76 -14.95
C GLU A 83 -5.85 12.74 -15.87
N ALA A 84 -6.58 12.23 -16.88
CA ALA A 84 -6.06 11.26 -17.81
C ALA A 84 -4.87 11.81 -18.62
N ARG A 85 -4.95 13.06 -19.10
CA ARG A 85 -3.84 13.71 -19.82
C ARG A 85 -2.62 13.91 -18.92
N TRP A 86 -2.83 14.30 -17.67
CA TRP A 86 -1.76 14.46 -16.69
C TRP A 86 -1.05 13.13 -16.42
N ILE A 87 -1.80 12.05 -16.17
CA ILE A 87 -1.23 10.71 -15.91
C ILE A 87 -0.37 10.24 -17.09
N VAL A 88 -0.86 10.37 -18.33
CA VAL A 88 -0.09 9.95 -19.51
C VAL A 88 1.19 10.78 -19.64
N GLY A 89 1.10 12.10 -19.49
CA GLY A 89 2.26 12.99 -19.56
C GLY A 89 3.31 12.68 -18.48
N GLU A 90 2.88 12.37 -17.27
CA GLU A 90 3.78 11.96 -16.18
C GLU A 90 4.47 10.64 -16.52
N ILE A 91 3.73 9.61 -16.97
CA ILE A 91 4.33 8.32 -17.36
C ILE A 91 5.37 8.50 -18.47
N GLU A 92 5.07 9.28 -19.51
CA GLU A 92 6.01 9.56 -20.60
C GLU A 92 7.26 10.30 -20.11
N THR A 93 7.09 11.26 -19.20
CA THR A 93 8.20 11.99 -18.59
C THR A 93 9.08 11.04 -17.77
N ARG A 94 8.49 10.21 -16.92
CA ARG A 94 9.23 9.23 -16.09
C ARG A 94 10.02 8.22 -16.91
N ILE A 95 9.43 7.67 -17.96
CA ILE A 95 10.10 6.71 -18.84
C ILE A 95 11.29 7.36 -19.54
N ARG A 96 11.16 8.62 -19.97
CA ARG A 96 12.24 9.36 -20.61
C ARG A 96 13.39 9.67 -19.65
N GLU A 97 13.06 10.02 -18.41
CA GLU A 97 14.03 10.49 -17.41
C GLU A 97 14.67 9.36 -16.59
N THR A 98 14.06 8.17 -16.54
CA THR A 98 14.51 7.05 -15.71
C THR A 98 15.02 5.90 -16.58
N PRO A 99 16.35 5.72 -16.72
CA PRO A 99 16.91 4.62 -17.47
C PRO A 99 16.43 3.26 -16.96
N GLY A 100 15.90 2.43 -17.86
CA GLY A 100 15.41 1.09 -17.54
C GLY A 100 13.96 1.03 -17.06
N LEU A 101 13.30 2.17 -16.80
CA LEU A 101 11.85 2.20 -16.62
C LEU A 101 11.18 2.00 -17.99
N SER A 102 10.16 1.15 -18.03
CA SER A 102 9.33 0.92 -19.21
C SER A 102 7.86 1.04 -18.83
N TYR A 103 6.97 1.07 -19.83
CA TYR A 103 5.52 1.09 -19.59
C TYR A 103 5.03 -0.05 -18.69
N ASN A 104 5.69 -1.22 -18.72
CA ASN A 104 5.37 -2.36 -17.85
C ASN A 104 5.71 -2.12 -16.38
N GLY A 105 6.52 -1.09 -16.07
CA GLY A 105 6.83 -0.66 -14.70
C GLY A 105 5.80 0.30 -14.11
N CYS A 106 4.78 0.69 -14.87
CA CYS A 106 3.74 1.62 -14.44
C CYS A 106 2.40 0.88 -14.26
N ALA A 107 1.61 1.31 -13.28
CA ALA A 107 0.26 0.81 -13.04
C ALA A 107 -0.67 1.97 -12.65
N VAL A 108 -1.92 1.91 -13.10
CA VAL A 108 -3.00 2.85 -12.72
C VAL A 108 -4.06 2.07 -11.95
N LEU A 109 -4.40 2.52 -10.74
CA LEU A 109 -5.38 1.90 -9.85
C LEU A 109 -6.57 2.86 -9.65
N TYR A 110 -7.80 2.37 -9.76
CA TYR A 110 -9.03 3.17 -9.63
C TYR A 110 -10.11 2.42 -8.84
N ARG A 111 -11.09 3.14 -8.29
CA ARG A 111 -12.10 2.59 -7.35
C ARG A 111 -13.41 2.10 -7.98
N THR A 112 -13.92 2.75 -9.03
CA THR A 112 -15.29 2.64 -9.60
C THR A 112 -16.40 3.32 -8.80
#